data_AF-A0A2P2J5X5-F1
#
_entry.id   AF-A0A2P2J5X5-F1
#
_cell.length_a   1.000
_cell.length_b   1.000
_cell.length_c   1.000
_cell.angle_alpha   90.00
_cell.angle_beta   90.00
_cell.angle_gamma   90.00
#
_symmetry.space_group_name_H-M   'P 1'
#
loop_
_entity.id
_entity.type
_entity.pdbx_description
1 polymer ?
#
loop_
_entity_poly.entity_id
_entity_poly.type
_entity_poly.pdbx_seq_one_letter_code
_entity_poly.pdbx_strand_id
1 'polypeptide(L)'
;MERYLLLHILSIALLGGLVPTWSEDKLISPLRLEMFVDELPDVPKIRGFDFVDGAPKPRELKIGMYKKKWVSSSLFLLLFYS
;
A
#
# COMPACT_ATOMS: atom_id res chain seq x y z
N MET A 1 25.70 12.09 54.44
CA MET A 1 25.88 11.47 53.11
C MET A 1 24.62 10.70 52.68
N GLU A 2 23.98 9.94 53.58
CA GLU A 2 22.73 9.18 53.33
C GLU A 2 21.57 9.94 52.65
N ARG A 3 21.28 11.18 53.08
CA ARG A 3 20.15 11.96 52.53
C ARG A 3 20.32 12.29 51.05
N TYR A 4 21.55 12.44 50.58
CA TYR A 4 21.85 12.73 49.17
C TYR A 4 21.70 11.47 48.30
N LEU A 5 22.06 10.30 48.84
CA LEU A 5 21.86 9.01 48.19
C LEU A 5 20.38 8.68 48.02
N LEU A 6 19.56 8.95 49.06
CA LEU A 6 18.11 8.76 48.99
C LEU A 6 17.45 9.64 47.94
N LEU A 7 17.91 10.90 47.80
CA LEU A 7 17.41 11.81 46.77
C LEU A 7 17.77 11.33 45.35
N HIS A 8 18.95 10.75 45.17
CA HIS A 8 19.35 10.15 43.89
C HIS A 8 18.56 8.89 43.55
N ILE A 9 18.27 8.03 44.53
CA ILE A 9 17.42 6.85 44.31
C ILE A 9 15.99 7.28 43.95
N LEU A 10 15.47 8.30 44.63
CA LEU A 10 14.15 8.86 44.36
C LEU A 10 14.08 9.48 42.96
N SER A 11 15.11 10.21 42.53
CA SER A 11 15.14 10.83 41.20
C SER A 11 15.23 9.79 40.08
N ILE A 12 16.00 8.71 40.27
CA ILE A 12 16.07 7.59 39.32
C ILE A 12 14.73 6.85 39.25
N ALA A 13 14.07 6.60 40.39
CA ALA A 13 12.75 5.97 40.41
C ALA A 13 11.69 6.83 39.72
N LEU A 14 11.74 8.16 39.90
CA LEU A 14 10.84 9.11 39.25
C LEU A 14 11.08 9.17 37.74
N LEU A 15 12.34 9.13 37.28
CA LEU A 15 12.68 9.07 35.85
C LEU A 15 12.34 7.71 35.23
N GLY A 16 12.55 6.61 35.95
CA GLY A 16 12.32 5.25 35.47
C GLY A 16 10.83 4.95 35.19
N GLY A 17 9.92 5.57 35.94
CA GLY A 17 8.47 5.50 35.69
C GLY A 17 7.98 6.36 34.51
N LEU A 18 8.81 7.25 33.99
CA LEU A 18 8.50 8.13 32.85
C LEU A 18 9.08 7.63 31.53
N VAL A 19 9.85 6.54 31.53
CA VAL A 19 10.29 5.92 30.28
C VAL A 19 9.06 5.28 29.65
N PRO A 20 8.56 5.75 28.49
CA PRO A 20 7.60 4.95 27.74
C PRO A 20 8.34 3.65 27.43
N THR A 21 7.87 2.54 28.01
CA THR A 21 8.26 1.20 27.58
C THR A 21 8.13 1.25 26.07
N TRP A 22 9.26 1.15 25.35
CA TRP A 22 9.27 1.27 23.90
C TRP A 22 8.04 0.58 23.37
N SER A 23 7.13 1.34 22.77
CA SER A 23 5.90 0.78 22.23
C SER A 23 6.37 -0.38 21.38
N GLU A 24 6.05 -1.61 21.79
CA GLU A 24 6.02 -2.70 20.83
C GLU A 24 5.19 -2.12 19.70
N ASP A 25 5.80 -1.92 18.53
CA ASP A 25 5.12 -1.38 17.37
C ASP A 25 3.85 -2.19 17.27
N LYS A 26 2.73 -1.60 17.66
CA LYS A 26 1.47 -2.33 17.81
C LYS A 26 0.96 -2.44 16.40
N LEU A 27 1.58 -3.35 15.65
CA LEU A 27 1.36 -3.56 14.24
C LEU A 27 -0.13 -3.78 14.07
N ILE A 28 -0.77 -2.82 13.43
CA ILE A 28 -2.18 -2.92 13.12
C ILE A 28 -2.32 -4.09 12.17
N SER A 29 -3.16 -5.07 12.56
CA SER A 29 -3.45 -6.21 11.69
C SER A 29 -3.90 -5.68 10.32
N PRO A 30 -3.34 -6.18 9.20
CA PRO A 30 -3.74 -5.77 7.86
C PRO A 30 -5.24 -5.93 7.61
N LEU A 31 -5.94 -6.79 8.36
CA LEU A 31 -7.39 -6.96 8.32
C LEU A 31 -8.18 -5.72 8.77
N ARG A 32 -7.54 -4.77 9.45
CA ARG A 32 -8.14 -3.50 9.89
C ARG A 32 -7.92 -2.36 8.91
N LEU A 33 -7.17 -2.58 7.82
CA LEU A 33 -6.99 -1.60 6.77
C LEU A 33 -8.18 -1.67 5.81
N GLU A 34 -8.81 -0.54 5.59
CA GLU A 34 -9.80 -0.39 4.52
C GLU A 34 -9.09 -0.59 3.17
N MET A 35 -9.52 -1.59 2.40
CA MET A 35 -8.95 -1.86 1.08
C MET A 35 -9.69 -1.03 0.04
N PHE A 36 -9.07 0.08 -0.36
CA PHE A 36 -9.48 0.83 -1.55
C PHE A 36 -8.99 0.09 -2.80
N VAL A 37 -9.65 -1.01 -3.14
CA VAL A 37 -9.46 -1.66 -4.44
C VAL A 37 -10.64 -1.28 -5.30
N ASP A 38 -10.41 -0.36 -6.24
CA ASP A 38 -11.38 -0.07 -7.28
C ASP A 38 -11.71 -1.36 -8.05
N GLU A 39 -12.97 -1.48 -8.48
CA GLU A 39 -13.37 -2.59 -9.34
C GLU A 39 -12.48 -2.59 -10.59
N LEU A 40 -11.82 -3.74 -10.84
CA LEU A 40 -10.91 -3.86 -11.95
C LEU A 40 -11.71 -3.67 -13.25
N PRO A 41 -11.40 -2.65 -14.08
CA PRO A 41 -12.11 -2.47 -15.35
C PRO A 41 -11.88 -3.68 -16.24
N ASP A 42 -12.80 -3.93 -17.18
CA ASP A 42 -12.68 -5.06 -18.11
C ASP A 42 -11.40 -4.93 -18.93
N VAL A 43 -10.41 -5.78 -18.63
CA VAL A 43 -9.13 -5.80 -19.31
C VAL A 43 -9.26 -6.56 -20.63
N PRO A 44 -8.88 -5.98 -21.77
CA PRO A 44 -8.93 -6.68 -23.04
C PRO A 44 -8.00 -7.90 -22.99
N LYS A 45 -8.60 -9.09 -23.04
CA LYS A 45 -7.87 -10.37 -22.99
C LYS A 45 -7.28 -10.67 -24.36
N ILE A 46 -5.98 -10.95 -24.40
CA ILE A 46 -5.26 -11.33 -25.62
C ILE A 46 -4.73 -12.75 -25.45
N ARG A 47 -4.87 -13.59 -26.48
CA ARG A 47 -4.27 -14.93 -26.47
C ARG A 47 -2.76 -14.82 -26.63
N GLY A 48 -2.01 -15.37 -25.68
CA GLY A 48 -0.54 -15.38 -25.70
C GLY A 48 0.08 -16.42 -26.65
N PHE A 49 -0.74 -17.31 -27.19
CA PHE A 49 -0.34 -18.34 -28.15
C PHE A 49 -1.48 -18.67 -29.10
N ASP A 50 -1.12 -19.20 -30.27
CA ASP A 50 -2.03 -19.73 -31.28
C ASP A 50 -1.67 -21.19 -31.56
N PHE A 51 -2.62 -21.99 -32.04
CA PHE A 51 -2.32 -23.36 -32.50
C PHE A 51 -1.96 -23.34 -33.98
N VAL A 52 -0.75 -23.76 -34.31
CA VAL A 52 -0.27 -23.90 -35.70
C VAL A 52 0.19 -25.34 -35.87
N ASP A 53 -0.42 -26.04 -36.82
CA ASP A 53 -0.18 -27.48 -37.07
C ASP A 53 -0.40 -28.36 -35.82
N GLY A 54 -1.39 -28.00 -34.99
CA GLY A 54 -1.73 -28.73 -33.77
C GLY A 54 -0.82 -28.45 -32.57
N ALA A 55 0.24 -27.65 -32.73
CA ALA A 55 1.15 -27.27 -31.65
C ALA A 55 0.90 -25.82 -31.20
N PRO A 56 0.93 -25.50 -29.88
CA PRO A 56 0.87 -24.12 -29.40
C PRO A 56 2.15 -23.38 -29.77
N LYS A 57 2.03 -22.30 -30.54
CA LYS A 57 3.12 -21.39 -30.88
C LYS A 57 2.89 -20.03 -30.21
N PRO A 58 3.92 -19.43 -29.58
CA PRO A 58 3.81 -18.09 -28.99
C PRO A 58 3.32 -17.08 -30.01
N ARG A 59 2.44 -16.18 -29.58
CA ARG A 59 1.92 -15.11 -30.44
C ARG A 59 2.81 -13.87 -30.30
N GLU A 60 3.27 -13.33 -31.43
CA GLU A 60 4.03 -12.07 -31.44
C GLU A 60 3.10 -10.90 -31.08
N LEU A 61 3.34 -10.26 -29.93
CA LEU A 61 2.61 -9.07 -29.52
C LEU A 61 3.30 -7.82 -30.06
N LYS A 62 2.71 -7.22 -31.10
CA LYS A 62 3.17 -5.93 -31.64
C LYS A 62 2.50 -4.78 -30.89
N ILE A 63 3.18 -4.22 -29.89
CA ILE A 63 2.72 -3.02 -29.19
C ILE A 63 3.14 -1.80 -30.02
N GLY A 64 2.19 -1.23 -30.75
CA GLY A 64 2.38 0.03 -31.47
C GLY A 64 1.96 1.24 -30.65
N MET A 65 2.66 2.36 -30.82
CA MET A 65 2.21 3.66 -30.33
C MET A 65 1.30 4.29 -31.39
N TYR A 66 -0.02 4.20 -31.18
CA TYR A 66 -1.00 4.86 -32.04
C TYR A 66 -1.34 6.23 -31.48
N LYS A 67 -1.43 7.28 -32.32
CA LYS A 67 -1.95 8.59 -31.90
C LYS A 67 -3.42 8.44 -31.52
N LYS A 68 -3.69 8.23 -30.24
CA LYS A 68 -5.04 8.17 -29.68
C LYS A 68 -5.33 9.48 -28.93
N LYS A 69 -6.43 10.15 -29.31
CA LYS A 69 -7.02 11.20 -28.48
C LYS A 69 -7.92 10.52 -27.47
N TRP A 70 -7.56 10.62 -26.19
CA TRP A 70 -8.41 10.16 -25.10
C TRP A 70 -9.46 11.23 -24.83
N VAL A 71 -10.74 10.84 -24.82
CA VAL A 71 -11.79 11.70 -24.29
C VAL A 71 -11.66 11.63 -22.78
N SER A 72 -11.02 12.63 -22.18
CA SER A 72 -11.07 12.81 -20.73
C SER A 72 -12.45 13.40 -20.42
N SER A 73 -13.35 12.58 -19.86
CA SER A 73 -14.60 13.08 -19.30
C SER A 73 -14.26 13.77 -17.98
N SER A 74 -13.82 15.02 -18.08
CA SER A 74 -13.53 15.89 -16.93
C SER A 74 -14.75 16.01 -15.98
N LEU A 75 -15.97 15.81 -16.50
CA LEU A 75 -17.20 15.74 -15.69
C LEU A 75 -17.23 14.59 -14.68
N PHE A 76 -16.51 13.49 -14.90
CA PHE A 76 -16.51 12.35 -13.98
C PHE A 76 -15.67 12.62 -12.73
N LEU A 77 -14.61 13.44 -12.83
CA LEU A 77 -13.75 13.79 -11.69
C LEU A 77 -14.41 14.82 -10.76
N LEU A 78 -15.30 15.66 -11.27
CA LEU A 78 -16.01 16.68 -10.48
C LEU A 78 -17.12 16.10 -9.58
N LEU A 79 -17.66 14.93 -9.90
CA LEU A 79 -18.72 14.28 -9.11
C LEU A 79 -18.18 13.59 -7.84
N PHE A 80 -16.88 13.35 -7.73
CA PHE A 80 -16.25 12.75 -6.55
C PHE A 80 -15.58 13.78 -5.61
N TYR A 81 -15.63 15.08 -5.95
CA TYR A 81 -14.96 16.16 -5.21
C TYR A 81 -15.91 17.27 -4.70
N SER A 82 -17.24 17.07 -4.80
CA SER A 82 -18.29 17.96 -4.25
C SER A 82 -19.01 17.33 -3.06
#